data_AF-A0A2N7U0W3-F1
#
_entry.id   AF-A0A2N7U0W3-F1
#
_cell.length_a   1.000
_cell.length_b   1.000
_cell.length_c   1.000
_cell.angle_alpha   90.00
_cell.angle_beta   90.00
_cell.angle_gamma   90.00
#
_symmetry.space_group_name_H-M   'P 1'
#
loop_
_entity.id
_entity.type
_entity.pdbx_description
1 polymer ?
#
loop_
_entity_poly.entity_id
_entity_poly.type
_entity_poly.pdbx_seq_one_letter_code
_entity_poly.pdbx_strand_id
1 'polypeptide(L)'
;MVKVYAHDNSETWVLIHAKVQGEPEHAFAERMYTYQYRLRDRYGVDVVSLAVLADTSPSFRPVAYHYARWGCELTFTFPTAKLIDWEARWEELEGSRNVFALVVMAQIQAKRLKDGNARKAFKVALIRRLYERGYRREQILRLFTVIDWMIQLPQGLEREFLQAVYAIEEEKHMPYINTAERLGMEKGRLEGLEQGLEQGLEQGLEQGLEQGRLEAKRETARNLIARTEMDDHTIAEIAGLAMDDVAQLRAEHSH
;
A
#
# COMPACT_ATOMS: atom_id res chain seq x y z
N MET A 1 -0.11 -19.53 6.04
CA MET A 1 0.95 -20.54 6.02
C MET A 1 0.71 -21.42 4.80
N VAL A 2 1.75 -21.70 4.01
CA VAL A 2 1.63 -22.49 2.79
C VAL A 2 2.61 -23.66 2.88
N LYS A 3 2.14 -24.87 2.54
CA LYS A 3 2.99 -26.04 2.39
C LYS A 3 3.67 -25.96 1.03
N VAL A 4 4.99 -26.02 1.00
CA VAL A 4 5.78 -26.01 -0.24
C VAL A 4 6.68 -27.23 -0.30
N TYR A 5 7.01 -27.65 -1.51
CA TYR A 5 8.04 -28.65 -1.78
C TYR A 5 9.28 -27.90 -2.23
N ALA A 6 10.38 -28.06 -1.51
CA ALA A 6 11.66 -27.52 -1.95
C ALA A 6 12.17 -28.31 -3.17
N HIS A 7 13.17 -27.78 -3.87
CA HIS A 7 13.72 -28.44 -5.07
C HIS A 7 14.35 -29.81 -4.79
N ASP A 8 14.62 -30.13 -3.53
CA ASP A 8 15.06 -31.45 -3.05
C ASP A 8 13.89 -32.39 -2.66
N ASN A 9 12.65 -32.01 -2.99
CA ASN A 9 11.39 -32.67 -2.62
C ASN A 9 11.10 -32.77 -1.12
N SER A 10 11.86 -32.07 -0.27
CA SER A 10 11.52 -31.96 1.15
C SER A 10 10.26 -31.12 1.35
N GLU A 11 9.42 -31.57 2.27
CA GLU A 11 8.23 -30.83 2.67
C GLU A 11 8.60 -29.77 3.71
N THR A 12 8.30 -28.50 3.43
CA THR A 12 8.50 -27.43 4.41
C THR A 12 7.29 -26.50 4.47
N TRP A 13 7.06 -25.95 5.66
CA TRP A 13 6.00 -24.97 5.90
C TRP A 13 6.61 -23.58 5.95
N VAL A 14 6.18 -22.72 5.03
CA VAL A 14 6.67 -21.34 4.98
C VAL A 14 5.51 -20.39 5.20
N LEU A 15 5.75 -19.36 6.01
CA LEU A 15 4.88 -18.22 6.11
C LEU A 15 5.34 -17.17 5.10
N ILE A 16 4.48 -16.86 4.11
CA ILE A 16 4.75 -15.82 3.13
C ILE A 16 4.18 -14.51 3.65
N HIS A 17 5.05 -13.53 3.83
CA HIS A 17 4.70 -12.14 4.09
C HIS A 17 4.87 -11.35 2.79
N ALA A 18 3.77 -10.97 2.15
CA ALA A 18 3.81 -10.14 0.95
C ALA A 18 3.37 -8.71 1.30
N LYS A 19 4.16 -7.72 0.89
CA LYS A 19 3.85 -6.30 1.10
C LYS A 19 3.84 -5.54 -0.22
N VAL A 20 2.71 -4.91 -0.50
CA VAL A 20 2.55 -4.01 -1.65
C VAL A 20 2.78 -2.57 -1.17
N GLN A 21 3.64 -1.82 -1.86
CA GLN A 21 3.96 -0.44 -1.53
C GLN A 21 3.58 0.48 -2.70
N GLY A 22 2.69 1.43 -2.44
CA GLY A 22 2.11 2.30 -3.47
C GLY A 22 2.94 3.53 -3.80
N GLU A 23 3.69 4.06 -2.84
CA GLU A 23 4.56 5.24 -2.96
C GLU A 23 5.93 5.01 -2.31
N PRO A 24 7.00 5.70 -2.74
CA PRO A 24 8.31 5.59 -2.11
C PRO A 24 8.29 6.01 -0.64
N GLU A 25 8.85 5.18 0.23
CA GLU A 25 8.97 5.48 1.65
C GLU A 25 10.32 5.02 2.20
N HIS A 26 11.02 5.91 2.90
CA HIS A 26 12.36 5.63 3.46
C HIS A 26 12.35 4.47 4.46
N ALA A 27 11.35 4.39 5.33
CA ALA A 27 11.23 3.34 6.35
C ALA A 27 10.69 2.00 5.82
N PHE A 28 10.50 1.83 4.51
CA PHE A 28 9.89 0.62 3.96
C PHE A 28 10.64 -0.66 4.33
N ALA A 29 11.97 -0.66 4.16
CA ALA A 29 12.81 -1.82 4.43
C ALA A 29 12.83 -2.19 5.93
N GLU A 30 12.85 -1.19 6.81
CA GLU A 30 12.74 -1.38 8.26
C GLU A 30 11.39 -1.99 8.65
N ARG A 31 10.29 -1.52 8.04
CA ARG A 31 8.96 -2.13 8.26
C ARG A 31 8.92 -3.58 7.76
N MET A 32 9.58 -3.89 6.64
CA MET A 32 9.69 -5.26 6.13
C MET A 32 10.39 -6.17 7.15
N TYR A 33 11.50 -5.72 7.73
CA TYR A 33 12.21 -6.44 8.78
C TYR A 33 11.35 -6.60 10.05
N THR A 34 10.72 -5.51 10.51
CA THR A 34 9.85 -5.53 11.70
C THR A 34 8.74 -6.58 11.57
N TYR A 35 8.09 -6.67 10.40
CA TYR A 35 7.05 -7.66 10.15
C TYR A 35 7.61 -9.08 10.08
N GLN A 36 8.74 -9.27 9.40
CA GLN A 36 9.40 -10.57 9.33
C GLN A 36 9.74 -11.10 10.74
N TYR A 37 10.35 -10.25 11.58
CA TYR A 37 10.73 -10.60 12.94
C TYR A 37 9.49 -10.95 13.79
N ARG A 38 8.46 -10.10 13.79
CA ARG A 38 7.21 -10.33 14.55
C ARG A 38 6.50 -11.62 14.14
N LEU A 39 6.49 -11.94 12.84
CA LEU A 39 5.88 -13.18 12.34
C LEU A 39 6.69 -14.40 12.76
N ARG A 40 8.02 -14.33 12.67
CA ARG A 40 8.91 -15.42 13.08
C ARG A 40 8.80 -15.69 14.58
N ASP A 41 8.81 -14.63 15.39
CA ASP A 41 8.66 -14.71 16.85
C ASP A 41 7.32 -15.31 17.26
N ARG A 42 6.21 -14.85 16.65
CA ARG A 42 4.86 -15.32 16.96
C ARG A 42 4.60 -16.77 16.57
N TYR A 43 5.11 -17.21 15.42
CA TYR A 43 4.74 -18.50 14.84
C TYR A 43 5.84 -19.56 14.91
N GLY A 44 7.09 -19.19 15.18
CA GLY A 44 8.20 -20.15 15.29
C GLY A 44 8.51 -20.90 13.99
N VAL A 45 8.13 -20.34 12.83
CA VAL A 45 8.35 -20.94 11.50
C VAL A 45 9.15 -20.00 10.59
N ASP A 46 9.68 -20.55 9.50
CA ASP A 46 10.37 -19.76 8.50
C ASP A 46 9.43 -18.79 7.79
N VAL A 47 9.87 -17.54 7.66
CA VAL A 47 9.12 -16.45 7.05
C VAL A 47 9.86 -15.92 5.82
N VAL A 48 9.23 -16.01 4.66
CA VAL A 48 9.71 -15.37 3.42
C VAL A 48 8.96 -14.06 3.23
N SER A 49 9.69 -12.95 3.22
CA SER A 49 9.14 -11.63 2.96
C SER A 49 9.36 -11.22 1.50
N LEU A 50 8.31 -10.76 0.84
CA LEU A 50 8.30 -10.36 -0.57
C LEU A 50 7.74 -8.94 -0.70
N ALA A 51 8.40 -8.11 -1.50
CA ALA A 51 7.93 -6.76 -1.79
C ALA A 51 7.38 -6.64 -3.22
N VAL A 52 6.25 -5.96 -3.38
CA VAL A 52 5.73 -5.49 -4.67
C VAL A 52 5.66 -3.97 -4.65
N LEU A 53 6.45 -3.32 -5.50
CA LEU A 53 6.56 -1.87 -5.56
C LEU A 53 5.75 -1.34 -6.75
N ALA A 54 4.74 -0.53 -6.46
CA ALA A 54 3.76 -0.06 -7.42
C ALA A 54 3.88 1.43 -7.77
N ASP A 55 4.89 2.12 -7.24
CA ASP A 55 5.20 3.51 -7.55
C ASP A 55 5.92 3.66 -8.90
N THR A 56 5.97 4.89 -9.41
CA THR A 56 6.58 5.22 -10.70
C THR A 56 8.03 5.70 -10.61
N SER A 57 8.64 5.70 -9.43
CA SER A 57 10.04 6.12 -9.25
C SER A 57 10.99 4.99 -9.66
N PRO A 58 11.86 5.18 -10.67
CA PRO A 58 12.81 4.14 -11.09
C PRO A 58 13.87 3.80 -10.04
N SER A 59 14.22 4.75 -9.18
CA SER A 59 15.28 4.63 -8.18
C SER A 59 14.81 3.98 -6.87
N PHE A 60 13.52 4.03 -6.55
CA PHE A 60 13.00 3.38 -5.35
C PHE A 60 12.93 1.87 -5.53
N ARG A 61 13.98 1.19 -5.07
CA ARG A 61 14.16 -0.27 -5.12
C ARG A 61 14.79 -0.82 -3.84
N PRO A 62 14.12 -0.67 -2.67
CA PRO A 62 14.58 -1.31 -1.45
C PRO A 62 14.67 -2.83 -1.64
N VAL A 63 15.82 -3.39 -1.29
CA VAL A 63 16.11 -4.84 -1.33
C VAL A 63 16.67 -5.36 -0.02
N ALA A 64 17.06 -4.45 0.89
CA ALA A 64 17.63 -4.80 2.17
C ALA A 64 17.36 -3.73 3.24
N TYR A 65 17.34 -4.17 4.50
CA TYR A 65 17.46 -3.34 5.69
C TYR A 65 18.76 -3.72 6.39
N HIS A 66 19.52 -2.72 6.83
CA HIS A 66 20.79 -2.90 7.52
C HIS A 66 20.86 -1.97 8.73
N TYR A 67 21.35 -2.49 9.87
CA TYR A 67 21.78 -1.67 10.99
C TYR A 67 23.08 -2.20 11.59
N ALA A 68 23.89 -1.29 12.12
CA ALA A 68 25.11 -1.62 12.86
C ALA A 68 25.29 -0.70 14.07
N ARG A 69 25.65 -1.27 15.23
CA ARG A 69 25.97 -0.52 16.46
C ARG A 69 26.95 -1.31 17.33
N TRP A 70 28.06 -0.67 17.72
CA TRP A 70 29.06 -1.24 18.65
C TRP A 70 29.53 -2.67 18.30
N GLY A 71 29.72 -2.96 17.01
CA GLY A 71 30.13 -4.29 16.53
C GLY A 71 28.99 -5.32 16.41
N CYS A 72 27.75 -4.94 16.71
CA CYS A 72 26.56 -5.73 16.38
C CYS A 72 26.01 -5.26 15.03
N GLU A 73 25.82 -6.19 14.10
CA GLU A 73 25.29 -5.92 12.76
C GLU A 73 24.15 -6.88 12.43
N LEU A 74 23.15 -6.36 11.71
CA LEU A 74 22.11 -7.15 11.08
C LEU A 74 21.90 -6.68 9.65
N THR A 75 21.83 -7.65 8.73
CA THR A 75 21.44 -7.43 7.35
C THR A 75 20.28 -8.36 7.01
N PHE A 76 19.15 -7.76 6.63
CA PHE A 76 17.95 -8.47 6.20
C PHE A 76 17.68 -8.15 4.74
N THR A 77 17.67 -9.15 3.87
CA THR A 77 17.38 -9.01 2.44
C THR A 77 16.05 -9.64 2.06
N PHE A 78 15.42 -9.13 1.01
CA PHE A 78 14.14 -9.65 0.53
C PHE A 78 13.99 -9.47 -0.99
N PRO A 79 13.32 -10.43 -1.68
CA PRO A 79 12.96 -10.26 -3.09
C PRO A 79 11.97 -9.12 -3.30
N THR A 80 12.19 -8.37 -4.39
CA THR A 80 11.37 -7.22 -4.76
C THR A 80 10.94 -7.32 -6.22
N ALA A 81 9.65 -7.13 -6.48
CA ALA A 81 9.09 -6.97 -7.82
C ALA A 81 8.63 -5.53 -8.03
N LYS A 82 9.19 -4.83 -9.02
CA LYS A 82 8.82 -3.45 -9.38
C LYS A 82 7.86 -3.47 -10.56
N LEU A 83 6.66 -2.93 -10.39
CA LEU A 83 5.61 -3.06 -11.41
C LEU A 83 5.94 -2.28 -12.69
N ILE A 84 6.54 -1.09 -12.59
CA ILE A 84 6.91 -0.31 -13.78
C ILE A 84 7.95 -1.00 -14.68
N ASP A 85 8.66 -2.02 -14.21
CA ASP A 85 9.58 -2.82 -15.05
C ASP A 85 8.84 -3.64 -16.12
N TRP A 86 7.53 -3.78 -15.98
CA TRP A 86 6.70 -4.43 -16.98
C TRP A 86 6.23 -3.50 -18.08
N GLU A 87 6.47 -2.18 -17.99
CA GLU A 87 6.16 -1.25 -19.09
C GLU A 87 6.98 -1.58 -20.34
N ALA A 88 8.27 -1.90 -20.17
CA ALA A 88 9.13 -2.34 -21.26
C ALA A 88 8.75 -3.74 -21.80
N ARG A 89 7.93 -4.49 -21.06
CA ARG A 89 7.51 -5.87 -21.35
C ARG A 89 5.98 -5.97 -21.45
N TRP A 90 5.36 -4.92 -21.97
CA TRP A 90 3.90 -4.79 -21.96
C TRP A 90 3.21 -5.92 -22.73
N GLU A 91 3.77 -6.33 -23.86
CA GLU A 91 3.26 -7.43 -24.68
C GLU A 91 3.22 -8.77 -23.90
N GLU A 92 4.17 -9.01 -23.00
CA GLU A 92 4.15 -10.19 -22.12
C GLU A 92 2.94 -10.15 -21.17
N LEU A 93 2.60 -8.98 -20.62
CA LEU A 93 1.41 -8.81 -19.78
C LEU A 93 0.13 -9.03 -20.58
N GLU A 94 0.09 -8.54 -21.82
CA GLU A 94 -1.06 -8.67 -22.71
C GLU A 94 -1.34 -10.12 -23.10
N GLY A 95 -0.28 -10.88 -23.41
CA GLY A 95 -0.36 -12.30 -23.78
C GLY A 95 -0.47 -13.27 -22.59
N SER A 96 -0.23 -12.82 -21.37
CA SER A 96 -0.23 -13.69 -20.19
C SER A 96 -1.62 -14.19 -19.81
N ARG A 97 -1.74 -15.49 -19.54
CA ARG A 97 -2.94 -16.11 -18.94
C ARG A 97 -3.02 -15.94 -17.41
N ASN A 98 -2.01 -15.33 -16.80
CA ASN A 98 -2.02 -15.08 -15.37
C ASN A 98 -3.04 -13.98 -15.04
N VAL A 99 -3.94 -14.26 -14.09
CA VAL A 99 -4.97 -13.32 -13.62
C VAL A 99 -4.38 -12.00 -13.11
N PHE A 100 -3.18 -12.04 -12.53
CA PHE A 100 -2.50 -10.85 -12.02
C PHE A 100 -1.94 -9.94 -13.11
N ALA A 101 -1.78 -10.42 -14.34
CA ALA A 101 -1.26 -9.57 -15.42
C ALA A 101 -2.19 -8.37 -15.69
N LEU A 102 -3.52 -8.58 -15.68
CA LEU A 102 -4.48 -7.47 -15.81
C LEU A 102 -4.42 -6.50 -14.63
N VAL A 103 -4.19 -7.01 -13.42
CA VAL A 103 -4.03 -6.20 -12.20
C VAL A 103 -2.77 -5.33 -12.29
N VAL A 104 -1.66 -5.89 -12.76
CA VAL A 104 -0.41 -5.15 -12.98
C VAL A 104 -0.60 -4.07 -14.04
N MET A 105 -1.25 -4.41 -15.17
CA MET A 105 -1.58 -3.44 -16.23
C MET A 105 -2.44 -2.29 -15.69
N ALA A 106 -3.48 -2.60 -14.90
CA ALA A 106 -4.31 -1.60 -14.25
C ALA A 106 -3.51 -0.70 -13.31
N GLN A 107 -2.67 -1.28 -12.45
CA GLN A 107 -1.89 -0.51 -11.47
C GLN A 107 -0.93 0.47 -12.13
N ILE A 108 -0.18 0.02 -13.12
CA ILE A 108 0.78 0.85 -13.86
C ILE A 108 0.05 2.04 -14.48
N GLN A 109 -1.07 1.78 -15.17
CA GLN A 109 -1.80 2.81 -15.89
C GLN A 109 -2.54 3.77 -14.96
N ALA A 110 -3.05 3.29 -13.82
CA ALA A 110 -3.64 4.14 -12.77
C ALA A 110 -2.62 5.18 -12.26
N LYS A 111 -1.34 4.81 -12.16
CA LYS A 111 -0.26 5.71 -11.75
C LYS A 111 0.25 6.61 -12.88
N ARG A 112 0.24 6.16 -14.13
CA ARG A 112 0.77 6.89 -15.29
C ARG A 112 -0.22 7.89 -15.89
N LEU A 113 -1.47 7.47 -16.10
CA LEU A 113 -2.47 8.30 -16.74
C LEU A 113 -3.05 9.28 -15.73
N LYS A 114 -3.08 10.57 -16.08
CA LYS A 114 -3.78 11.61 -15.30
C LYS A 114 -5.06 12.07 -15.99
N ASP A 115 -5.09 12.00 -17.31
CA ASP A 115 -6.26 12.37 -18.11
C ASP A 115 -7.41 11.38 -17.95
N GLY A 116 -8.62 11.90 -17.72
CA GLY A 116 -9.81 11.08 -17.46
C GLY A 116 -10.25 10.26 -18.67
N ASN A 117 -10.15 10.84 -19.88
CA ASN A 117 -10.56 10.14 -21.10
C ASN A 117 -9.58 9.02 -21.47
N ALA A 118 -8.28 9.26 -21.33
CA ALA A 118 -7.25 8.24 -21.51
C ALA A 118 -7.44 7.09 -20.49
N ARG A 119 -7.72 7.40 -19.22
CA ARG A 119 -8.06 6.40 -18.20
C ARG A 119 -9.28 5.59 -18.59
N LYS A 120 -10.35 6.24 -19.05
CA LYS A 120 -11.59 5.57 -19.52
C LYS A 120 -11.27 4.62 -20.67
N ALA A 121 -10.61 5.11 -21.71
CA ALA A 121 -10.26 4.32 -22.90
C ALA A 121 -9.42 3.10 -22.52
N PHE A 122 -8.42 3.28 -21.65
CA PHE A 122 -7.59 2.19 -21.16
C PHE A 122 -8.41 1.17 -20.33
N LYS A 123 -9.26 1.65 -19.41
CA LYS A 123 -10.11 0.79 -18.58
C LYS A 123 -11.04 -0.07 -19.44
N VAL A 124 -11.68 0.51 -20.47
CA VAL A 124 -12.51 -0.24 -21.43
C VAL A 124 -11.69 -1.30 -22.15
N ALA A 125 -10.50 -0.96 -22.65
CA ALA A 125 -9.62 -1.92 -23.32
C ALA A 125 -9.20 -3.07 -22.38
N LEU A 126 -8.92 -2.77 -21.12
CA LEU A 126 -8.57 -3.77 -20.12
C LEU A 126 -9.74 -4.70 -19.78
N ILE A 127 -10.96 -4.17 -19.67
CA ILE A 127 -12.17 -4.98 -19.48
C ILE A 127 -12.46 -5.86 -20.69
N ARG A 128 -12.30 -5.35 -21.92
CA ARG A 128 -12.42 -6.19 -23.13
C ARG A 128 -11.46 -7.38 -23.09
N ARG A 129 -10.19 -7.14 -22.73
CA ARG A 129 -9.19 -8.20 -22.55
C ARG A 129 -9.54 -9.18 -21.43
N LEU A 130 -10.17 -8.71 -20.35
CA LEU A 130 -10.65 -9.57 -19.26
C LEU A 130 -11.64 -10.63 -19.77
N TYR A 131 -12.60 -10.24 -20.62
CA TYR A 131 -13.56 -11.16 -21.24
C TYR A 131 -12.91 -12.10 -22.26
N GLU A 132 -11.83 -11.68 -22.92
CA GLU A 132 -11.16 -12.46 -23.97
C GLU A 132 -10.25 -13.58 -23.42
N ARG A 133 -9.86 -13.53 -22.14
CA ARG A 133 -8.92 -14.50 -21.54
C ARG A 133 -9.55 -15.82 -21.10
N GLY A 134 -10.83 -16.06 -21.39
CA GLY A 134 -11.49 -17.33 -21.11
C GLY A 134 -11.61 -17.66 -19.62
N TYR A 135 -11.63 -16.64 -18.77
CA TYR A 135 -11.81 -16.80 -17.33
C TYR A 135 -13.25 -17.22 -17.00
N ARG A 136 -13.43 -17.91 -15.86
CA ARG A 136 -14.77 -18.22 -15.34
C ARG A 136 -15.49 -16.95 -14.91
N ARG A 137 -16.82 -16.94 -14.97
CA ARG A 137 -17.68 -15.80 -14.55
C ARG A 137 -17.25 -15.20 -13.20
N GLU A 138 -17.04 -16.03 -12.19
CA GLU A 138 -16.62 -15.55 -10.85
C GLU A 138 -15.26 -14.83 -10.87
N GLN A 139 -14.32 -15.31 -11.68
CA GLN A 139 -13.01 -14.68 -11.82
C GLN A 139 -13.14 -13.34 -12.54
N ILE A 140 -14.00 -13.27 -13.56
CA ILE A 140 -14.30 -12.03 -14.29
C ILE A 140 -14.90 -11.01 -13.33
N LEU A 141 -15.92 -11.37 -12.55
CA LEU A 141 -16.55 -10.46 -11.58
C LEU A 141 -15.56 -9.93 -10.53
N ARG A 142 -14.72 -10.81 -9.97
CA ARG A 142 -13.69 -10.42 -9.00
C ARG A 142 -12.66 -9.48 -9.62
N LEU A 143 -12.11 -9.83 -10.79
CA LEU A 143 -11.11 -9.01 -11.47
C LEU A 143 -11.69 -7.68 -11.95
N PHE A 144 -12.93 -7.68 -12.43
CA PHE A 144 -13.64 -6.45 -12.79
C PHE A 144 -13.72 -5.51 -11.58
N THR A 145 -14.15 -6.01 -10.42
CA THR A 145 -14.25 -5.22 -9.19
C THR A 145 -12.90 -4.63 -8.78
N VAL A 146 -11.84 -5.44 -8.85
CA VAL A 146 -10.47 -4.99 -8.54
C VAL A 146 -10.01 -3.89 -9.51
N ILE A 147 -10.17 -4.11 -10.81
CA ILE A 147 -9.78 -3.13 -11.85
C ILE A 147 -10.59 -1.84 -11.71
N ASP A 148 -11.88 -1.96 -11.38
CA ASP A 148 -12.78 -0.83 -11.20
C ASP A 148 -12.35 0.07 -10.05
N TRP A 149 -11.96 -0.53 -8.92
CA TRP A 149 -11.43 0.17 -7.76
C TRP A 149 -10.07 0.84 -8.03
N MET A 150 -9.18 0.16 -8.76
CA MET A 150 -7.85 0.67 -9.08
C MET A 150 -7.87 1.85 -10.05
N ILE A 151 -8.78 1.83 -11.03
CA ILE A 151 -8.90 2.88 -12.05
C ILE A 151 -10.19 3.65 -11.84
N GLN A 152 -10.17 4.61 -10.92
CA GLN A 152 -11.29 5.51 -10.69
C GLN A 152 -11.42 6.52 -11.84
N LEU A 153 -12.65 6.67 -12.32
CA LEU A 153 -13.01 7.63 -13.37
C LEU A 153 -13.77 8.82 -12.74
N PRO A 154 -13.64 10.03 -13.32
CA PRO A 154 -14.53 11.13 -12.98
C PRO A 154 -16.00 10.77 -13.22
N GLN A 155 -16.91 11.29 -12.39
CA GLN A 155 -18.34 10.96 -12.42
C GLN A 155 -18.98 11.13 -13.82
N GLY A 156 -18.55 12.13 -14.59
CA GLY A 156 -19.04 12.36 -15.95
C GLY A 156 -18.70 11.23 -16.94
N LEU A 157 -17.62 10.48 -16.69
CA LEU A 157 -17.13 9.42 -17.58
C LEU A 157 -17.60 8.02 -17.19
N GLU A 158 -18.16 7.84 -15.98
CA GLU A 158 -18.64 6.53 -15.51
C GLU A 158 -19.78 6.01 -16.38
N ARG A 159 -20.73 6.87 -16.77
CA ARG A 159 -21.86 6.47 -17.62
C ARG A 159 -21.39 5.97 -19.00
N GLU A 160 -20.45 6.67 -19.61
CA GLU A 160 -19.86 6.26 -20.90
C GLU A 160 -19.08 4.96 -20.78
N PHE A 161 -18.32 4.79 -19.69
CA PHE A 161 -17.62 3.54 -19.39
C PHE A 161 -18.61 2.37 -19.28
N LEU A 162 -19.70 2.53 -18.53
CA LEU A 162 -20.70 1.49 -18.37
C LEU A 162 -21.37 1.12 -19.69
N GLN A 163 -21.69 2.09 -20.55
CA GLN A 163 -22.21 1.84 -21.89
C GLN A 163 -21.23 1.03 -22.74
N ALA A 164 -19.93 1.34 -22.68
CA ALA A 164 -18.91 0.56 -23.39
C ALA A 164 -18.80 -0.87 -22.87
N VAL A 165 -18.91 -1.07 -21.54
CA VAL A 165 -18.94 -2.42 -20.94
C VAL A 165 -20.17 -3.20 -21.40
N TYR A 166 -21.35 -2.59 -21.41
CA TYR A 166 -22.57 -3.22 -21.93
C TYR A 166 -22.40 -3.71 -23.38
N ALA A 167 -21.81 -2.86 -24.24
CA ALA A 167 -21.57 -3.23 -25.64
C ALA A 167 -20.61 -4.43 -25.76
N ILE A 168 -19.59 -4.51 -24.90
CA ILE A 168 -18.67 -5.66 -24.84
C ILE A 168 -19.41 -6.93 -24.40
N GLU A 169 -20.25 -6.84 -23.36
CA GLU A 169 -21.02 -7.98 -22.86
C GLU A 169 -21.99 -8.52 -23.92
N GLU A 170 -22.65 -7.62 -24.66
CA GLU A 170 -23.55 -7.96 -25.76
C GLU A 170 -22.80 -8.63 -26.92
N GLU A 171 -21.69 -8.03 -27.37
CA GLU A 171 -20.81 -8.56 -28.43
C GLU A 171 -20.28 -9.97 -28.11
N LYS A 172 -19.86 -10.18 -26.85
CA LYS A 172 -19.28 -11.45 -26.39
C LYS A 172 -20.35 -12.46 -25.92
N HIS A 173 -21.62 -12.07 -25.89
CA HIS A 173 -22.73 -12.87 -25.31
C HIS A 173 -22.45 -13.34 -23.87
N MET A 174 -21.83 -12.47 -23.06
CA MET A 174 -21.42 -12.75 -21.68
C MET A 174 -21.99 -11.70 -20.73
N PRO A 175 -23.30 -11.74 -20.40
CA PRO A 175 -23.93 -10.78 -19.48
C PRO A 175 -23.58 -11.13 -18.03
N TYR A 176 -22.31 -11.04 -17.68
CA TYR A 176 -21.83 -11.42 -16.36
C TYR A 176 -22.12 -10.38 -15.31
N ILE A 177 -22.16 -9.11 -15.69
CA ILE A 177 -22.46 -7.97 -14.83
C ILE A 177 -23.90 -7.56 -15.13
N ASN A 178 -24.85 -7.90 -14.27
CA ASN A 178 -26.22 -7.41 -14.45
C ASN A 178 -26.42 -6.02 -13.82
N THR A 179 -27.60 -5.41 -14.01
CA THR A 179 -27.93 -4.09 -13.45
C THR A 179 -27.90 -4.06 -11.92
N ALA A 180 -28.25 -5.17 -11.26
CA ALA A 180 -28.23 -5.28 -9.80
C ALA A 180 -26.80 -5.45 -9.24
N GLU A 181 -25.92 -6.18 -9.93
CA GLU A 181 -24.49 -6.24 -9.61
C GLU A 181 -23.83 -4.88 -9.81
N ARG A 182 -24.25 -4.11 -10.83
CA ARG A 182 -23.84 -2.71 -11.01
C ARG A 182 -24.26 -1.80 -9.86
N LEU A 183 -25.53 -1.84 -9.47
CA LEU A 183 -26.05 -1.10 -8.32
C LEU A 183 -25.38 -1.55 -7.01
N GLY A 184 -25.09 -2.84 -6.87
CA GLY A 184 -24.35 -3.40 -5.74
C GLY A 184 -22.90 -2.95 -5.70
N MET A 185 -22.22 -2.87 -6.85
CA MET A 185 -20.88 -2.31 -6.97
C MET A 185 -20.87 -0.81 -6.66
N GLU A 186 -21.85 -0.06 -7.16
CA GLU A 186 -21.99 1.37 -6.87
C GLU A 186 -22.24 1.62 -5.38
N LYS A 187 -23.16 0.86 -4.77
CA LYS A 187 -23.45 0.92 -3.34
C LYS A 187 -22.24 0.51 -2.50
N GLY A 188 -21.58 -0.60 -2.84
CA GLY A 188 -20.36 -1.06 -2.16
C GLY A 188 -19.19 -0.09 -2.32
N ARG A 189 -19.09 0.63 -3.45
CA ARG A 189 -18.12 1.71 -3.65
C ARG A 189 -18.40 2.88 -2.73
N LEU A 190 -19.66 3.30 -2.61
CA LEU A 190 -20.06 4.38 -1.70
C LEU A 190 -19.78 4.00 -0.25
N GLU A 191 -20.21 2.81 0.18
CA GLU A 191 -19.97 2.29 1.53
C GLU A 191 -18.47 2.12 1.83
N GLY A 192 -17.69 1.60 0.90
CA GLY A 192 -16.24 1.43 1.06
C GLY A 192 -15.47 2.76 1.07
N LEU A 193 -15.90 3.75 0.29
CA LEU A 193 -15.35 5.10 0.33
C LEU A 193 -15.67 5.80 1.66
N GLU A 194 -16.90 5.67 2.13
CA GLU A 194 -17.35 6.21 3.42
C GLU A 194 -16.55 5.59 4.57
N GLN A 195 -16.43 4.26 4.61
CA GLN A 195 -15.62 3.56 5.62
C GLN A 195 -14.13 3.94 5.54
N GLY A 196 -13.57 4.06 4.33
CA GLY A 196 -12.18 4.45 4.13
C GLY A 196 -11.92 5.90 4.56
N LEU A 197 -12.86 6.81 4.29
CA LEU A 197 -12.79 8.21 4.73
C LEU A 197 -12.89 8.30 6.25
N GLU A 198 -13.82 7.56 6.86
CA GLU A 198 -14.01 7.52 8.31
C GLU A 198 -12.76 7.01 9.03
N GLN A 199 -12.20 5.87 8.57
CA GLN A 199 -10.95 5.33 9.12
C GLN A 199 -9.76 6.27 8.90
N GLY A 200 -9.66 6.89 7.72
CA GLY A 200 -8.60 7.85 7.43
C GLY A 200 -8.70 9.12 8.28
N LEU A 201 -9.92 9.60 8.55
CA LEU A 201 -10.18 10.74 9.40
C LEU A 201 -9.87 10.42 10.86
N GLU A 202 -10.30 9.24 11.34
CA GLU A 202 -10.03 8.79 12.71
C GLU A 202 -8.53 8.65 12.97
N GLN A 203 -7.80 7.99 12.07
CA GLN A 203 -6.33 7.87 12.17
C GLN A 203 -5.65 9.23 12.08
N GLY A 204 -6.10 10.10 11.17
CA GLY A 204 -5.56 11.46 11.04
C GLY A 204 -5.81 12.33 12.28
N LEU A 205 -6.99 12.19 12.91
CA LEU A 205 -7.35 12.90 14.13
C LEU A 205 -6.53 12.40 15.32
N GLU A 206 -6.38 11.08 15.46
CA GLU A 206 -5.58 10.48 16.53
C GLU A 206 -4.11 10.92 16.44
N GLN A 207 -3.51 10.86 15.24
CA GLN A 207 -2.16 11.36 15.00
C GLN A 207 -2.04 12.86 15.27
N GLY A 208 -3.02 13.66 14.82
CA GLY A 208 -3.06 15.10 15.06
C GLY A 208 -3.17 15.46 16.55
N LEU A 209 -3.96 14.71 17.32
CA LEU A 209 -4.10 14.89 18.76
C LEU A 209 -2.83 14.47 19.51
N GLU A 210 -2.20 13.37 19.13
CA GLU A 210 -0.94 12.92 19.72
C GLU A 210 0.18 13.94 19.46
N GLN A 211 0.28 14.43 18.22
CA GLN A 211 1.23 15.47 17.85
C GLN A 211 0.96 16.77 18.62
N GLY A 212 -0.29 17.22 18.70
CA GLY A 212 -0.67 18.41 19.46
C GLY A 212 -0.38 18.28 20.96
N ARG A 213 -0.58 17.11 21.56
CA ARG A 213 -0.19 16.85 22.96
C ARG A 213 1.32 16.92 23.15
N LEU A 214 2.08 16.34 22.23
CA LEU A 214 3.55 16.39 22.29
C LEU A 214 4.07 17.82 22.11
N GLU A 215 3.50 18.58 21.18
CA GLU A 215 3.84 20.00 20.97
C GLU A 215 3.52 20.83 22.22
N ALA A 216 2.36 20.63 22.85
CA ALA A 216 2.00 21.32 24.09
C ALA A 216 2.95 20.98 25.26
N LYS A 217 3.37 19.71 25.36
CA LYS A 217 4.40 19.29 26.34
C LYS A 217 5.74 19.98 26.08
N ARG A 218 6.17 20.04 24.81
CA ARG A 218 7.41 20.74 24.41
C ARG A 218 7.35 22.24 24.65
N GLU A 219 6.21 22.88 24.38
CA GLU A 219 5.98 24.29 24.68
C GLU A 219 6.04 24.56 26.19
N THR A 220 5.44 23.67 27.00
CA THR A 220 5.52 23.74 28.47
C THR A 220 6.97 23.66 28.94
N ALA A 221 7.75 22.70 28.42
CA ALA A 221 9.17 22.57 28.75
C ALA A 221 9.97 23.81 28.33
N ARG A 222 9.76 24.35 27.12
CA ARG A 222 10.41 25.59 26.67
C ARG A 222 10.10 26.78 27.58
N ASN A 223 8.85 26.93 28.00
CA ASN A 223 8.44 27.99 28.91
C ASN A 223 9.11 27.86 30.30
N LEU A 224 9.26 26.64 30.80
CA LEU A 224 9.97 26.38 32.07
C LEU A 224 11.46 26.67 31.94
N ILE A 225 12.11 26.22 30.86
CA ILE A 225 13.53 26.49 30.58
C ILE A 225 13.78 28.01 30.51
N ALA A 226 12.92 28.76 29.82
CA ALA A 226 13.13 30.19 29.59
C ALA A 226 12.81 31.08 30.82
N ARG A 227 12.02 30.59 31.77
CA ARG A 227 11.47 31.41 32.87
C ARG A 227 11.86 30.95 34.27
N THR A 228 12.57 29.83 34.40
CA THR A 228 12.92 29.24 35.69
C THR A 228 14.35 28.69 35.67
N GLU A 229 14.95 28.50 36.85
CA GLU A 229 16.27 27.86 37.00
C GLU A 229 16.15 26.35 37.30
N MET A 230 15.06 25.71 36.87
CA MET A 230 14.83 24.29 37.11
C MET A 230 15.83 23.41 36.37
N ASP A 231 16.25 22.30 36.98
CA ASP A 231 17.05 21.28 36.31
C ASP A 231 16.21 20.47 35.30
N ASP A 232 16.89 19.78 34.38
CA ASP A 232 16.22 19.01 33.33
C ASP A 232 15.33 17.89 33.89
N HIS A 233 15.67 17.37 35.07
CA HIS A 233 14.89 16.35 35.75
C HIS A 233 13.51 16.87 36.16
N THR A 234 13.49 18.01 36.82
CA THR A 234 12.28 18.66 37.28
C THR A 234 11.41 19.12 36.11
N ILE A 235 12.02 19.63 35.03
CA ILE A 235 11.27 20.04 33.83
C ILE A 235 10.67 18.84 33.09
N ALA A 236 11.41 17.74 32.96
CA ALA A 236 10.91 16.50 32.34
C ALA A 236 9.71 15.94 33.10
N GLU A 237 9.76 15.95 34.44
CA GLU A 237 8.65 15.52 35.30
C GLU A 237 7.41 16.41 35.13
N ILE A 238 7.58 17.74 35.15
CA ILE A 238 6.46 18.70 35.04
C ILE A 238 5.83 18.69 33.64
N ALA A 239 6.66 18.69 32.59
CA ALA A 239 6.19 18.69 31.20
C ALA A 239 5.75 17.30 30.72
N GLY A 240 6.05 16.25 31.49
CA GLY A 240 5.78 14.86 31.10
C GLY A 240 6.50 14.45 29.81
N LEU A 241 7.75 14.88 29.66
CA LEU A 241 8.66 14.56 28.55
C LEU A 241 9.79 13.65 29.00
N ALA A 242 10.49 13.02 28.06
CA ALA A 242 11.72 12.31 28.38
C ALA A 242 12.85 13.30 28.71
N MET A 243 13.78 12.89 29.57
CA MET A 243 14.96 13.67 29.93
C MET A 243 15.75 14.15 28.71
N ASP A 244 15.94 13.26 27.73
CA ASP A 244 16.71 13.55 26.53
C ASP A 244 16.04 14.63 25.65
N ASP A 245 14.70 14.64 25.59
CA ASP A 245 13.94 15.68 24.87
C ASP A 245 14.14 17.06 25.52
N VAL A 246 14.13 17.13 26.85
CA VAL A 246 14.31 18.39 27.59
C VAL A 246 15.76 18.88 27.46
N ALA A 247 16.74 17.99 27.55
CA ALA A 247 18.15 18.33 27.36
C ALA A 247 18.42 18.89 25.95
N GLN A 248 17.78 18.31 24.93
CA GLN A 248 17.85 18.83 23.56
C GLN A 248 17.21 20.23 23.45
N LEU A 249 16.02 20.43 24.00
CA LEU A 249 15.34 21.73 24.01
C LEU A 249 16.16 22.81 24.75
N ARG A 250 16.87 22.44 25.82
CA ARG A 250 17.76 23.35 26.56
C ARG A 250 19.00 23.73 25.77
N ALA A 251 19.59 22.78 25.03
CA ALA A 251 20.71 23.05 24.14
C ALA A 251 20.30 23.98 22.98
N GLU A 252 19.09 23.82 22.42
CA GLU A 252 18.52 24.71 21.40
C GLU A 252 18.27 26.13 21.93
N HIS A 253 18.00 26.30 23.23
CA HIS A 253 17.75 27.60 23.86
C HIS A 253 19.02 28.32 24.34
N SER A 254 20.14 27.60 24.45
CA SER A 254 21.43 28.14 24.91
C SER A 254 22.31 28.69 23.78
N HIS A 255 21.80 28.67 22.54
CA HIS A 255 22.38 29.26 21.33
C HIS A 255 21.62 30.53 20.94
#